data_AF-A0A2Z6QD54-F1
#
_entry.id   AF-A0A2Z6QD54-F1
#
_cell.length_a   1.000
_cell.length_b   1.000
_cell.length_c   1.000
_cell.angle_alpha   90.00
_cell.angle_beta   90.00
_cell.angle_gamma   90.00
#
_symmetry.space_group_name_H-M   'P 1'
#
loop_
_entity.id
_entity.type
_entity.pdbx_description
1 polymer ?
#
loop_
_entity_poly.entity_id
_entity_poly.type
_entity_poly.pdbx_seq_one_letter_code
_entity_poly.pdbx_strand_id
1 'polypeptide(L)'
;MPIEKYPSYHASGSIRKSFVKLFYNRLSAILAAHNVLKGGNFAGLPGGTCRDPIITLESIIHDANHTDSPLWILSQDISKAFDSVNLTMLKFALERIVYLRCY
;
A
#
# COMPACT_ATOMS: atom_id res chain seq x y z
N MET A 1 -11.90 17.52 -22.60
CA MET A 1 -10.57 17.86 -22.07
C MET A 1 -9.59 16.78 -22.55
N PRO A 2 -8.60 17.10 -23.39
CA PRO A 2 -7.77 16.07 -24.02
C PRO A 2 -6.81 15.48 -22.99
N ILE A 3 -6.76 14.15 -22.93
CA ILE A 3 -5.80 13.36 -22.16
C ILE A 3 -4.47 13.43 -22.92
N GLU A 4 -3.64 14.42 -22.61
CA GLU A 4 -2.30 14.55 -23.14
C GLU A 4 -1.29 13.84 -22.22
N LYS A 5 -0.79 12.69 -22.72
CA LYS A 5 0.54 12.09 -22.47
C LYS A 5 1.08 12.09 -21.02
N TYR A 6 0.92 10.98 -20.32
CA TYR A 6 1.88 10.59 -19.27
C TYR A 6 3.14 10.00 -19.94
N PRO A 7 4.35 10.57 -19.74
CA PRO A 7 5.56 10.08 -20.39
C PRO A 7 6.20 8.90 -19.63
N SER A 8 6.64 7.93 -20.44
CA SER A 8 7.80 7.04 -20.29
C SER A 8 7.86 6.01 -19.14
N TYR A 9 7.23 4.85 -19.37
CA TYR A 9 7.79 3.56 -18.91
C TYR A 9 9.13 3.33 -19.63
N HIS A 10 10.21 3.91 -19.12
CA HIS A 10 11.57 3.50 -19.51
C HIS A 10 11.69 2.01 -19.18
N ALA A 11 11.93 1.19 -20.20
CA ALA A 11 12.30 -0.21 -20.06
C ALA A 11 13.61 -0.29 -19.27
N SER A 12 13.49 -0.33 -17.95
CA SER A 12 14.55 -0.69 -17.02
C SER A 12 15.10 -2.04 -17.47
N GLY A 13 16.36 -2.09 -17.89
CA GLY A 13 17.02 -3.35 -18.27
C GLY A 13 16.84 -4.42 -17.20
N SER A 14 16.85 -5.70 -17.60
CA SER A 14 16.54 -6.86 -16.74
C SER A 14 17.28 -6.86 -15.40
N ILE A 15 18.49 -6.28 -15.35
CA ILE A 15 19.28 -6.10 -14.13
C ILE A 15 18.56 -5.19 -13.14
N ARG A 16 18.16 -3.96 -13.51
CA ARG A 16 17.49 -3.01 -12.60
C ARG A 16 16.18 -3.59 -12.06
N LYS A 17 15.38 -4.27 -12.88
CA LYS A 17 14.15 -4.95 -12.43
C LYS A 17 14.46 -6.04 -11.40
N SER A 18 15.49 -6.84 -11.66
CA SER A 18 15.93 -7.92 -10.76
C SER A 18 16.42 -7.36 -9.43
N PHE A 19 17.20 -6.29 -9.45
CA PHE A 19 17.64 -5.59 -8.23
C PHE A 19 16.45 -5.04 -7.44
N VAL A 20 15.52 -4.32 -8.07
CA VAL A 20 14.31 -3.80 -7.40
C VAL A 20 13.50 -4.93 -6.78
N LYS A 21 13.32 -6.05 -7.50
CA LYS A 21 12.61 -7.23 -6.99
C LYS A 21 13.31 -7.86 -5.78
N LEU A 22 14.64 -7.93 -5.80
CA LEU A 22 15.43 -8.42 -4.66
C LEU A 22 15.22 -7.55 -3.41
N PHE A 23 15.28 -6.22 -3.57
CA PHE A 23 15.02 -5.28 -2.47
C PHE A 23 13.58 -5.40 -1.96
N TYR A 24 12.60 -5.44 -2.86
CA TYR A 24 11.18 -5.59 -2.52
C TYR A 24 10.93 -6.87 -1.72
N ASN A 25 11.42 -8.02 -2.19
CA ASN A 25 11.19 -9.30 -1.51
C ASN A 25 11.76 -9.30 -0.08
N ARG A 26 12.96 -8.75 0.11
CA ARG A 26 13.59 -8.65 1.43
C ARG A 26 12.83 -7.70 2.36
N LEU A 27 12.49 -6.52 1.86
CA LEU A 27 11.77 -5.53 2.65
C LEU A 27 10.38 -6.03 3.04
N SER A 28 9.66 -6.63 2.08
CA SER A 28 8.32 -7.17 2.28
C SER A 28 8.29 -8.26 3.36
N ALA A 29 9.27 -9.17 3.36
CA ALA A 29 9.38 -10.20 4.39
C ALA A 29 9.55 -9.59 5.81
N ILE A 30 10.38 -8.55 5.95
CA ILE A 30 10.59 -7.86 7.23
C ILE A 30 9.30 -7.15 7.66
N LEU A 31 8.68 -6.40 6.75
CA LEU A 31 7.44 -5.67 7.04
C LEU A 31 6.31 -6.60 7.52
N ALA A 32 6.19 -7.78 6.90
CA ALA A 32 5.22 -8.80 7.29
C ALA A 32 5.57 -9.45 8.64
N ALA A 33 6.81 -9.89 8.83
CA ALA A 33 7.25 -10.58 10.05
C ALA A 33 7.07 -9.73 11.32
N HIS A 34 7.28 -8.42 11.21
CA HIS A 34 7.17 -7.50 12.35
C HIS A 34 5.83 -6.74 12.41
N ASN A 35 4.83 -7.10 11.57
CA ASN A 35 3.53 -6.43 11.51
C ASN A 35 3.66 -4.90 11.43
N VAL A 36 4.58 -4.41 10.58
CA VAL A 36 4.91 -2.98 10.48
C VAL A 36 3.72 -2.19 9.93
N LEU A 37 3.04 -2.74 8.91
CA LEU A 37 1.77 -2.20 8.43
C LEU A 37 0.67 -2.64 9.41
N LYS A 38 0.04 -1.67 10.08
CA LYS A 38 -1.01 -1.92 11.09
C LYS A 38 -2.40 -1.55 10.56
N GLY A 39 -3.44 -2.08 11.20
CA GLY A 39 -4.84 -1.75 10.89
C GLY A 39 -5.30 -2.33 9.55
N GLY A 40 -6.18 -1.61 8.84
CA GLY A 40 -6.78 -2.03 7.57
C GLY A 40 -5.89 -1.88 6.33
N ASN A 41 -4.60 -2.21 6.42
CA ASN A 41 -3.70 -2.23 5.26
C ASN A 41 -3.75 -3.59 4.56
N PHE A 42 -4.46 -3.67 3.43
CA PHE A 42 -4.69 -4.93 2.70
C PHE A 42 -3.84 -5.10 1.43
N ALA A 43 -2.99 -4.13 1.10
CA ALA A 43 -2.21 -4.10 -0.13
C ALA A 43 -0.69 -3.98 0.14
N GLY A 44 0.12 -4.34 -0.84
CA GLY A 44 1.57 -4.10 -0.83
C GLY A 44 2.43 -5.20 -0.20
N LEU A 45 1.86 -6.10 0.60
CA LEU A 45 2.53 -7.29 1.15
C LEU A 45 1.90 -8.60 0.62
N PRO A 46 2.67 -9.71 0.59
CA PRO A 46 2.16 -11.04 0.27
C PRO A 46 0.96 -11.41 1.14
N GLY A 47 -0.04 -12.06 0.52
CA GLY A 47 -1.27 -12.47 1.20
C GLY A 47 -2.32 -11.36 1.34
N GLY A 48 -1.98 -10.10 1.07
CA GLY A 48 -2.96 -9.01 1.01
C GLY A 48 -3.92 -9.17 -0.17
N THR A 49 -5.22 -8.99 0.07
CA THR A 49 -6.26 -9.11 -0.96
C THR A 49 -7.24 -7.95 -0.90
N CYS A 50 -7.84 -7.58 -2.03
CA CYS A 50 -8.95 -6.63 -2.05
C CYS A 50 -10.27 -7.28 -1.59
N ARG A 51 -10.33 -8.60 -1.47
CA ARG A 51 -11.57 -9.31 -1.12
C ARG A 51 -12.00 -8.98 0.31
N ASP A 52 -11.08 -9.06 1.26
CA ASP A 52 -11.38 -8.83 2.68
C ASP A 52 -11.96 -7.44 2.95
N PRO A 53 -11.37 -6.32 2.46
CA PRO A 53 -11.97 -5.00 2.65
C PRO A 53 -13.29 -4.82 1.89
N ILE A 54 -13.45 -5.42 0.71
CA ILE A 54 -14.72 -5.36 -0.05
C ILE A 54 -15.84 -6.04 0.72
N ILE A 55 -15.63 -7.28 1.18
CA ILE A 55 -16.61 -8.04 1.96
C ILE A 55 -16.90 -7.32 3.28
N THR A 56 -15.87 -6.79 3.95
CA THR A 56 -16.05 -6.02 5.19
C THR A 56 -16.94 -4.80 4.94
N LEU A 57 -16.66 -4.02 3.89
CA LEU A 57 -17.47 -2.86 3.54
C LEU A 57 -18.91 -3.25 3.18
N GLU A 58 -19.10 -4.31 2.40
CA GLU A 58 -20.43 -4.85 2.06
C GLU A 58 -21.21 -5.25 3.32
N SER A 59 -20.55 -5.94 4.27
CA SER A 59 -21.17 -6.35 5.52
C SER A 59 -21.61 -5.15 6.38
N ILE A 60 -20.79 -4.09 6.45
CA ILE A 60 -21.14 -2.86 7.18
C ILE A 60 -22.33 -2.15 6.53
N ILE A 61 -22.37 -2.08 5.19
CA ILE A 61 -23.51 -1.50 4.45
C ILE A 61 -24.78 -2.33 4.68
N HIS A 62 -24.66 -3.66 4.64
CA HIS A 62 -25.80 -4.55 4.85
C HIS A 62 -26.36 -4.42 6.27
N ASP A 63 -25.51 -4.40 7.29
CA ASP A 63 -25.91 -4.24 8.70
C ASP A 63 -26.61 -2.90 8.95
N ALA A 64 -26.06 -1.80 8.40
CA ALA A 64 -26.68 -0.48 8.51
C ALA A 64 -28.08 -0.45 7.89
N ASN A 65 -28.25 -1.06 6.71
CA ASN A 65 -29.55 -1.18 6.05
C ASN A 65 -30.52 -2.09 6.82
N HIS A 66 -30.04 -3.14 7.46
CA HIS A 66 -30.90 -4.07 8.21
C HIS A 66 -31.37 -3.47 9.55
N THR A 67 -30.56 -2.60 10.15
CA THR A 67 -30.81 -1.95 11.43
C THR A 67 -31.46 -0.56 11.31
N ASP A 68 -31.73 -0.10 10.08
CA ASP A 68 -32.16 1.27 9.76
C ASP A 68 -31.27 2.36 10.41
N SER A 69 -29.97 2.08 10.55
CA SER A 69 -29.01 3.00 11.17
C SER A 69 -28.30 3.86 10.12
N PRO A 70 -28.00 5.14 10.43
CA PRO A 70 -27.29 6.01 9.49
C PRO A 70 -25.83 5.59 9.33
N LEU A 71 -25.36 5.47 8.08
CA LEU A 71 -23.98 5.14 7.73
C LEU A 71 -23.34 6.25 6.89
N TRP A 72 -22.11 6.64 7.24
CA TRP A 72 -21.31 7.62 6.50
C TRP A 72 -20.00 6.97 6.06
N ILE A 73 -19.72 7.00 4.75
CA ILE A 73 -18.50 6.45 4.17
C ILE A 73 -17.67 7.59 3.58
N LEU A 74 -16.43 7.73 4.05
CA LEU A 74 -15.46 8.67 3.52
C LEU A 74 -14.49 7.93 2.59
N SER A 75 -14.57 8.22 1.29
CA SER A 75 -13.60 7.73 0.31
C SER A 75 -12.48 8.76 0.11
N GLN A 76 -11.22 8.35 0.25
CA GLN A 76 -10.05 9.21 0.09
C GLN A 76 -9.09 8.61 -0.93
N ASP A 77 -8.47 9.48 -1.72
CA ASP A 77 -7.42 9.12 -2.67
C ASP A 77 -6.25 10.11 -2.57
N ILE A 78 -5.04 9.64 -2.87
CA ILE A 78 -3.81 10.44 -2.80
C ILE A 78 -3.33 10.71 -4.22
N SER A 79 -3.41 11.99 -4.64
CA SER A 79 -2.92 12.41 -5.95
C SER A 79 -1.42 12.15 -6.11
N LYS A 80 -1.05 11.48 -7.20
CA LYS A 80 0.33 11.15 -7.57
C LYS A 80 1.14 10.52 -6.42
N ALA A 81 0.56 9.52 -5.74
CA ALA A 81 1.10 8.93 -4.51
C ALA A 81 2.59 8.54 -4.55
N PHE A 82 3.12 8.11 -5.70
CA PHE A 82 4.54 7.76 -5.84
C PHE A 82 5.44 8.97 -6.12
N ASP A 83 4.96 9.96 -6.87
CA ASP A 83 5.74 11.15 -7.22
C ASP A 83 5.81 12.14 -6.04
N SER A 84 4.81 12.10 -5.15
CA SER A 84 4.69 13.01 -4.00
C SER A 84 5.41 12.53 -2.73
N VAL A 85 6.08 11.37 -2.77
CA VAL A 85 6.80 10.84 -1.60
C VAL A 85 8.00 11.73 -1.24
N ASN A 86 8.01 12.23 0.00
CA ASN A 86 9.17 12.94 0.54
C ASN A 86 10.32 11.96 0.85
N LEU A 87 11.42 12.08 0.11
CA LEU A 87 12.57 11.17 0.23
C LEU A 87 13.27 11.22 1.59
N THR A 88 13.30 12.38 2.25
CA THR A 88 13.87 12.51 3.60
C THR A 88 13.04 11.73 4.62
N MET A 89 11.71 11.84 4.54
CA MET A 89 10.81 11.07 5.41
C MET A 89 10.86 9.57 5.12
N LEU A 90 10.95 9.19 3.84
CA LEU A 90 11.12 7.79 3.45
C LEU A 90 12.42 7.22 4.03
N LYS A 91 13.53 7.97 3.99
CA LYS A 91 14.80 7.55 4.58
C LYS A 91 14.65 7.27 6.09
N PHE A 92 14.05 8.18 6.85
CA PHE A 92 13.81 7.97 8.29
C PHE A 92 12.91 6.77 8.57
N ALA A 93 11.87 6.56 7.75
CA ALA A 93 11.01 5.38 7.87
C ALA A 93 11.78 4.07 7.62
N LEU A 94 12.65 4.04 6.62
CA LEU A 94 13.49 2.87 6.33
C LEU A 94 14.53 2.61 7.42
N GLU A 95 15.17 3.66 7.96
CA GLU A 95 16.11 3.52 9.08
C GLU A 95 15.42 2.87 10.29
N ARG A 96 14.19 3.29 10.61
CA ARG A 96 13.38 2.66 11.68
C ARG A 96 13.12 1.17 11.44
N ILE A 97 12.89 0.75 10.19
CA ILE A 97 12.70 -0.67 9.83
C ILE A 97 14.01 -1.46 9.95
N VAL A 98 15.15 -0.86 9.60
CA VAL A 98 16.46 -1.52 9.72
C VAL A 98 16.78 -1.86 11.18
N TYR A 99 16.43 -1.00 12.15
CA TYR A 99 16.59 -1.31 13.57
C TYR A 99 15.75 -2.51 14.04
N LEU A 100 14.62 -2.81 13.39
CA LEU A 100 13.79 -3.99 13.73
C LEU A 100 14.49 -5.32 13.39
N ARG A 101 15.54 -5.30 12.58
CA ARG A 101 16.30 -6.52 12.23
C ARG A 101 17.26 -6.97 13.35
N CYS A 102 17.51 -6.13 14.35
CA CYS A 102 18.44 -6.40 15.45
C CYS A 102 17.77 -6.93 16.73
N TYR A 103 16.46 -7.19 16.70
CA TYR A 103 15.67 -7.78 17.78
C TYR A 103 14.77 -8.88 17.21
#